data_AF-A0A4S2RQL5-F1
#
_entry.id   AF-A0A4S2RQL5-F1
#
_cell.length_a   1.000
_cell.length_b   1.000
_cell.length_c   1.000
_cell.angle_alpha   90.00
_cell.angle_beta   90.00
_cell.angle_gamma   90.00
#
_symmetry.space_group_name_H-M   'P 1'
#
loop_
_entity.id
_entity.type
_entity.pdbx_description
1 polymer ?
#
loop_
_entity_poly.entity_id
_entity_poly.type
_entity_poly.pdbx_seq_one_letter_code
_entity_poly.pdbx_strand_id
1 'polypeptide(L)'
;MMVQENGVPAGMKHYSAEFKADAVLYRSRLGATVRSVAADLGVNTETLRNWIRAADGRRSGAHSAPPAAVQAGGDAVQAELAAARKRIREPEEERDILRKASPVFRDGDALVNRCQFVEDHQRRHGVKRLCDIFGLSRSSFYYWRRTAAARAARQAVDAGLAARIRKAHQDSDGTYGVPRITAELRDQAGRSSITSGSPGSCGPSGSRGSACAAGTAPRSRTRWR
;
A
#
# COMPACT_ATOMS: atom_id res chain seq x y z
N MET A 1 -61.10 -61.18 29.40
CA MET A 1 -61.15 -60.20 30.50
C MET A 1 -61.40 -58.84 29.87
N MET A 2 -62.57 -58.27 30.12
CA MET A 2 -62.94 -56.94 29.64
C MET A 2 -61.98 -55.89 30.19
N VAL A 3 -61.53 -54.97 29.33
CA VAL A 3 -61.77 -53.54 29.58
C VAL A 3 -62.08 -52.91 28.21
N GLN A 4 -63.36 -52.62 27.99
CA GLN A 4 -63.79 -51.57 27.08
C GLN A 4 -63.54 -50.23 27.78
N GLU A 5 -63.14 -49.21 27.01
CA GLU A 5 -63.77 -47.88 26.96
C GLU A 5 -62.74 -46.82 26.54
N ASN A 6 -63.02 -46.17 25.40
CA ASN A 6 -63.19 -44.72 25.25
C ASN A 6 -62.81 -44.26 23.85
N GLY A 7 -63.82 -43.86 23.08
CA GLY A 7 -63.64 -43.18 21.79
C GLY A 7 -63.11 -41.76 21.94
N VAL A 8 -62.38 -41.28 20.93
CA VAL A 8 -62.04 -39.85 20.73
C VAL A 8 -62.06 -39.56 19.20
N PRO A 9 -62.68 -38.44 18.75
CA PRO A 9 -63.23 -38.27 17.41
C PRO A 9 -62.20 -37.91 16.33
N ALA A 10 -62.64 -37.90 15.07
CA ALA A 10 -61.93 -37.40 13.90
C ALA A 10 -61.53 -35.91 14.07
N GLY A 11 -60.47 -35.67 14.81
CA GLY A 11 -59.82 -34.37 14.95
C GLY A 11 -58.96 -34.10 13.72
N MET A 12 -59.14 -32.92 13.11
CA MET A 12 -58.23 -32.41 12.10
C MET A 12 -56.80 -32.46 12.65
N LYS A 13 -55.90 -33.20 11.99
CA LYS A 13 -54.48 -33.24 12.36
C LYS A 13 -53.91 -31.83 12.16
N HIS A 14 -53.83 -31.05 13.24
CA HIS A 14 -53.28 -29.70 13.23
C HIS A 14 -51.75 -29.78 13.22
N TYR A 15 -51.15 -29.71 12.04
CA TYR A 15 -49.69 -29.62 11.88
C TYR A 15 -49.21 -28.19 12.20
N SER A 16 -48.17 -28.07 13.03
CA SER A 16 -47.58 -26.78 13.41
C SER A 16 -46.97 -26.06 12.20
N ALA A 17 -46.86 -24.73 12.28
CA ALA A 17 -46.28 -23.94 11.19
C ALA A 17 -44.81 -24.30 10.93
N GLU A 18 -44.05 -24.61 11.99
CA GLU A 18 -42.67 -25.08 11.92
C GLU A 18 -42.56 -26.43 11.24
N PHE A 19 -43.41 -27.40 11.61
CA PHE A 19 -43.44 -28.72 10.97
C PHE A 19 -43.77 -28.62 9.47
N LYS A 20 -44.69 -27.74 9.08
CA LYS A 20 -45.00 -27.47 7.67
C LYS A 20 -43.82 -26.82 6.94
N ALA A 21 -43.07 -25.94 7.59
CA ALA A 21 -41.90 -25.29 7.01
C ALA A 21 -40.75 -26.29 6.80
N ASP A 22 -40.46 -27.12 7.81
CA ASP A 22 -39.45 -28.17 7.73
C ASP A 22 -39.79 -29.23 6.68
N ALA A 23 -41.07 -29.62 6.58
CA ALA A 23 -41.54 -30.53 5.53
C ALA A 23 -41.33 -29.97 4.12
N VAL A 24 -41.48 -28.65 3.93
CA VAL A 24 -41.20 -27.98 2.65
C VAL A 24 -39.69 -27.86 2.39
N LEU A 25 -38.87 -27.66 3.43
CA LEU A 25 -37.41 -27.59 3.32
C LEU A 25 -36.76 -28.94 2.98
N TYR A 26 -37.36 -30.05 3.42
CA TYR A 26 -36.88 -31.42 3.14
C TYR A 26 -36.80 -31.75 1.64
N ARG A 27 -37.53 -31.00 0.79
CA ARG A 27 -37.45 -31.03 -0.69
C ARG A 27 -36.05 -30.70 -1.23
N SER A 28 -35.29 -29.86 -0.53
CA SER A 28 -33.97 -29.40 -0.96
C SER A 28 -32.89 -30.49 -0.82
N ARG A 29 -33.23 -31.66 -0.27
CA ARG A 29 -32.36 -32.84 -0.24
C ARG A 29 -32.34 -33.49 -1.63
N LEU A 30 -31.15 -33.62 -2.22
CA LEU A 30 -30.95 -34.21 -3.55
C LEU A 30 -31.61 -35.59 -3.65
N GLY A 31 -32.53 -35.77 -4.61
CA GLY A 31 -33.22 -37.03 -4.88
C GLY A 31 -34.56 -37.24 -4.16
N ALA A 32 -35.01 -36.30 -3.32
CA ALA A 32 -36.28 -36.43 -2.61
C ALA A 32 -37.49 -36.17 -3.53
N THR A 33 -38.38 -37.15 -3.67
CA THR A 33 -39.67 -36.97 -4.36
C THR A 33 -40.75 -36.58 -3.36
N VAL A 34 -41.75 -35.80 -3.76
CA VAL A 34 -42.86 -35.42 -2.87
C VAL A 34 -43.55 -36.64 -2.26
N ARG A 35 -43.56 -37.77 -2.99
CA ARG A 35 -44.09 -39.05 -2.50
C ARG A 35 -43.21 -39.67 -1.42
N SER A 36 -41.88 -39.71 -1.60
CA SER A 36 -40.97 -40.26 -0.59
C SER A 36 -40.96 -39.41 0.67
N VAL A 37 -40.93 -38.08 0.53
CA VAL A 37 -40.98 -37.15 1.67
C VAL A 37 -42.29 -37.28 2.45
N ALA A 38 -43.42 -37.45 1.75
CA ALA A 38 -44.71 -37.68 2.40
C ALA A 38 -44.76 -39.03 3.15
N ALA A 39 -44.16 -40.08 2.60
CA ALA A 39 -44.05 -41.38 3.24
C ALA A 39 -43.15 -41.32 4.49
N ASP A 40 -41.99 -40.67 4.39
CA ASP A 40 -41.03 -40.49 5.50
C ASP A 40 -41.63 -39.68 6.66
N LEU A 41 -42.48 -38.70 6.35
CA LEU A 41 -43.17 -37.86 7.33
C LEU A 41 -44.51 -38.43 7.80
N GLY A 42 -44.98 -39.55 7.24
CA GLY A 42 -46.28 -40.15 7.56
C GLY A 42 -47.48 -39.24 7.23
N VAL A 43 -47.34 -38.33 6.26
CA VAL A 43 -48.40 -37.41 5.82
C VAL A 43 -48.95 -37.78 4.45
N ASN A 44 -50.18 -37.39 4.16
CA ASN A 44 -50.73 -37.58 2.81
C ASN A 44 -49.94 -36.73 1.79
N THR A 45 -49.57 -37.34 0.67
CA THR A 45 -48.83 -36.68 -0.42
C THR A 45 -49.55 -35.43 -0.93
N GLU A 46 -50.88 -35.43 -0.96
CA GLU A 46 -51.65 -34.26 -1.43
C GLU A 46 -51.63 -33.11 -0.42
N THR A 47 -51.57 -33.41 0.87
CA THR A 47 -51.40 -32.42 1.94
C THR A 47 -50.04 -31.73 1.83
N LEU A 48 -48.98 -32.50 1.56
CA LEU A 48 -47.64 -31.95 1.34
C LEU A 48 -47.60 -31.09 0.07
N ARG A 49 -48.25 -31.51 -1.03
CA ARG A 49 -48.38 -30.68 -2.24
C ARG A 49 -49.11 -29.37 -1.97
N ASN A 50 -50.16 -29.38 -1.15
CA ASN A 50 -50.89 -28.17 -0.80
C ASN A 50 -50.03 -27.21 0.06
N TRP A 51 -49.20 -27.73 0.97
CA TRP A 51 -48.24 -26.90 1.71
C TRP A 51 -47.15 -26.32 0.81
N ILE A 52 -46.65 -27.10 -0.16
CA ILE A 52 -45.69 -26.63 -1.15
C ILE A 52 -46.31 -25.52 -2.00
N ARG A 53 -47.52 -25.70 -2.54
CA ARG A 53 -48.24 -24.66 -3.30
C ARG A 53 -48.46 -23.39 -2.47
N ALA A 54 -48.81 -23.51 -1.19
CA ALA A 54 -48.98 -22.37 -0.29
C ALA A 54 -47.65 -21.65 0.02
N ALA A 55 -46.54 -22.38 0.14
CA ALA A 55 -45.21 -21.82 0.34
C ALA A 55 -44.66 -21.14 -0.92
N ASP A 56 -44.85 -21.76 -2.09
CA ASP A 56 -44.48 -21.20 -3.39
C ASP A 56 -45.36 -19.98 -3.71
N GLY A 57 -46.65 -19.99 -3.39
CA GLY A 57 -47.55 -18.83 -3.52
C GLY A 57 -47.15 -17.65 -2.61
N ARG A 58 -46.72 -17.90 -1.37
CA ARG A 58 -46.14 -16.86 -0.50
C ARG A 58 -44.81 -16.32 -1.03
N ARG A 59 -43.97 -17.21 -1.61
CA ARG A 59 -42.72 -16.81 -2.25
C ARG A 59 -43.01 -15.94 -3.48
N SER A 60 -43.92 -16.35 -4.35
CA SER A 60 -44.37 -15.55 -5.50
C SER A 60 -44.96 -14.20 -5.07
N GLY A 61 -45.80 -14.15 -4.03
CA GLY A 61 -46.29 -12.88 -3.47
C GLY A 61 -45.19 -11.96 -2.93
N ALA A 62 -44.12 -12.52 -2.34
CA ALA A 62 -42.95 -11.78 -1.90
C ALA A 62 -42.00 -11.38 -3.05
N HIS A 63 -41.98 -12.13 -4.16
CA HIS A 63 -41.23 -11.81 -5.38
C HIS A 63 -42.02 -10.91 -6.35
N SER A 64 -43.30 -10.64 -6.06
CA SER A 64 -44.17 -9.72 -6.80
C SER A 64 -44.13 -8.28 -6.27
N ALA A 65 -43.26 -7.95 -5.30
CA ALA A 65 -42.88 -6.57 -5.06
C ALA A 65 -42.16 -6.03 -6.32
N PRO A 66 -42.39 -4.76 -6.73
CA PRO A 66 -41.89 -4.27 -8.02
C PRO A 66 -40.37 -4.48 -8.12
N PRO A 67 -39.87 -5.12 -9.20
CA PRO A 67 -38.46 -5.51 -9.33
C PRO A 67 -37.49 -4.32 -9.24
N ALA A 68 -37.98 -3.11 -9.53
CA ALA A 68 -37.20 -1.87 -9.44
C ALA A 68 -36.73 -1.53 -8.02
N ALA A 69 -37.51 -1.81 -6.97
CA ALA A 69 -37.15 -1.42 -5.60
C ALA A 69 -36.06 -2.34 -5.00
N VAL A 70 -36.12 -3.64 -5.31
CA VAL A 70 -35.10 -4.63 -4.87
C VAL A 70 -33.82 -4.49 -5.69
N GLN A 71 -33.91 -4.17 -6.99
CA GLN A 71 -32.75 -3.89 -7.83
C GLN A 71 -32.07 -2.57 -7.44
N ALA A 72 -32.82 -1.49 -7.17
CA ALA A 72 -32.24 -0.23 -6.70
C ALA A 72 -31.52 -0.37 -5.35
N GLY A 73 -32.06 -1.18 -4.42
CA GLY A 73 -31.38 -1.51 -3.17
C GLY A 73 -30.13 -2.37 -3.39
N GLY A 74 -30.18 -3.33 -4.31
CA GLY A 74 -29.03 -4.15 -4.70
C GLY A 74 -27.91 -3.32 -5.32
N ASP A 75 -28.25 -2.42 -6.26
CA ASP A 75 -27.30 -1.55 -6.95
C ASP A 75 -26.64 -0.54 -5.98
N ALA A 76 -27.40 0.01 -5.04
CA ALA A 76 -26.86 0.87 -3.98
C ALA A 76 -25.88 0.11 -3.07
N VAL A 77 -26.25 -1.11 -2.63
CA VAL A 77 -25.37 -1.96 -1.82
C VAL A 77 -24.11 -2.38 -2.60
N GLN A 78 -24.23 -2.68 -3.89
CA GLN A 78 -23.08 -3.01 -4.75
C GLN A 78 -22.17 -1.80 -4.96
N ALA A 79 -22.73 -0.59 -5.12
CA ALA A 79 -21.97 0.65 -5.20
C ALA A 79 -21.22 0.93 -3.89
N GLU A 80 -21.85 0.72 -2.74
CA GLU A 80 -21.23 0.84 -1.43
C GLU A 80 -20.13 -0.21 -1.19
N LEU A 81 -20.35 -1.45 -1.61
CA LEU A 81 -19.34 -2.52 -1.56
C LEU A 81 -18.15 -2.22 -2.47
N ALA A 82 -18.38 -1.69 -3.67
CA ALA A 82 -17.32 -1.25 -4.58
C ALA A 82 -16.53 -0.07 -3.98
N ALA A 83 -17.22 0.90 -3.39
CA ALA A 83 -16.60 2.04 -2.70
C ALA A 83 -15.83 1.60 -1.44
N ALA A 84 -16.34 0.64 -0.67
CA ALA A 84 -15.66 0.06 0.48
C ALA A 84 -14.40 -0.73 0.08
N ARG A 85 -14.48 -1.55 -0.97
CA ARG A 85 -13.33 -2.27 -1.53
C ARG A 85 -12.25 -1.31 -2.05
N LYS A 86 -12.65 -0.22 -2.72
CA LYS A 86 -11.71 0.83 -3.14
C LYS A 86 -10.99 1.48 -1.95
N ARG A 87 -11.74 1.79 -0.88
CA ARG A 87 -11.20 2.36 0.37
C ARG A 87 -10.27 1.41 1.13
N ILE A 88 -10.38 0.10 0.97
CA ILE A 88 -9.45 -0.89 1.58
C ILE A 88 -8.18 -1.03 0.75
N ARG A 89 -8.30 -1.00 -0.58
CA ARG A 89 -7.16 -1.18 -1.49
C ARG A 89 -6.14 -0.03 -1.44
N GLU A 90 -6.62 1.21 -1.33
CA GLU A 90 -5.75 2.39 -1.24
C GLU A 90 -4.76 2.33 -0.05
N PRO A 91 -5.18 2.05 1.20
CA PRO A 91 -4.28 1.96 2.35
C PRO A 91 -3.42 0.69 2.40
N GLU A 92 -3.84 -0.43 1.78
CA GLU A 92 -2.99 -1.62 1.67
C GLU A 92 -1.76 -1.36 0.79
N GLU A 93 -1.96 -0.69 -0.35
CA GLU A 93 -0.87 -0.28 -1.24
C GLU A 93 0.07 0.71 -0.54
N GLU A 94 -0.44 1.59 0.32
CA GLU A 94 0.37 2.51 1.13
C GLU A 94 1.22 1.79 2.17
N ARG A 95 0.65 0.80 2.88
CA ARG A 95 1.39 -0.01 3.85
C ARG A 95 2.47 -0.86 3.18
N ASP A 96 2.22 -1.36 1.97
CA ASP A 96 3.23 -2.07 1.19
C ASP A 96 4.34 -1.16 0.69
N ILE A 97 4.01 0.08 0.27
CA ILE A 97 4.99 1.10 -0.07
C ILE A 97 5.88 1.42 1.13
N LEU A 98 5.30 1.67 2.30
CA LEU A 98 6.03 1.98 3.53
C LEU A 98 6.86 0.80 4.02
N ARG A 99 6.34 -0.43 3.92
CA ARG A 99 7.08 -1.67 4.25
C ARG A 99 8.30 -1.84 3.35
N LYS A 100 8.16 -1.61 2.04
CA LYS A 100 9.28 -1.68 1.08
C LYS A 100 10.32 -0.58 1.31
N ALA A 101 9.87 0.59 1.75
CA ALA A 101 10.76 1.72 1.98
C ALA A 101 11.48 1.66 3.34
N SER A 102 10.89 1.01 4.36
CA SER A 102 11.44 0.86 5.73
C SER A 102 12.95 0.54 5.82
N PRO A 103 13.53 -0.41 5.06
CA PRO A 103 14.97 -0.69 5.11
C PRO A 103 15.87 0.46 4.60
N VAL A 104 15.34 1.41 3.83
CA VAL A 104 16.09 2.48 3.16
C VAL A 104 16.26 3.74 4.07
N PHE A 105 15.67 3.76 5.27
CA PHE A 105 15.57 5.00 6.09
C PHE A 105 16.56 5.14 7.26
N ARG A 106 17.50 4.20 7.46
CA ARG A 106 18.30 4.18 8.70
C ARG A 106 19.59 5.00 8.69
N ASP A 107 20.07 5.40 7.52
CA ASP A 107 21.34 6.15 7.40
C ASP A 107 21.06 7.58 6.96
N GLY A 108 21.91 8.53 7.36
CA GLY A 108 21.74 10.00 7.34
C GLY A 108 21.41 10.68 5.99
N ASP A 109 21.03 9.93 4.98
CA ASP A 109 20.56 10.34 3.66
C ASP A 109 19.05 10.11 3.48
N ALA A 110 18.26 10.25 4.56
CA ALA A 110 16.82 10.02 4.55
C ALA A 110 16.06 10.82 3.46
N LEU A 111 16.58 11.98 3.02
CA LEU A 111 15.98 12.72 1.89
C LEU A 111 16.34 12.10 0.54
N VAL A 112 17.61 11.73 0.32
CA VAL A 112 18.07 11.13 -0.93
C VAL A 112 17.40 9.78 -1.14
N ASN A 113 17.30 8.98 -0.08
CA ASN A 113 16.65 7.68 -0.07
C ASN A 113 15.14 7.78 -0.36
N ARG A 114 14.45 8.78 0.21
CA ARG A 114 13.03 9.04 -0.13
C ARG A 114 12.84 9.46 -1.57
N CYS A 115 13.63 10.42 -2.04
CA CYS A 115 13.49 10.92 -3.41
C CYS A 115 13.86 9.84 -4.44
N GLN A 116 14.86 9.00 -4.15
CA GLN A 116 15.21 7.83 -4.97
C GLN A 116 14.04 6.84 -5.04
N PHE A 117 13.44 6.50 -3.90
CA PHE A 117 12.28 5.62 -3.89
C PHE A 117 11.12 6.17 -4.73
N VAL A 118 10.86 7.49 -4.64
CA VAL A 118 9.85 8.16 -5.46
C VAL A 118 10.19 8.03 -6.96
N GLU A 119 11.45 8.24 -7.36
CA GLU A 119 11.89 8.12 -8.75
C GLU A 119 11.67 6.70 -9.31
N ASP A 120 11.99 5.67 -8.51
CA ASP A 120 11.88 4.27 -8.91
C ASP A 120 10.41 3.82 -9.06
N HIS A 121 9.51 4.39 -8.25
CA HIS A 121 8.12 3.94 -8.12
C HIS A 121 7.07 4.89 -8.74
N GLN A 122 7.48 6.07 -9.23
CA GLN A 122 6.57 7.10 -9.76
C GLN A 122 5.69 6.60 -10.91
N ARG A 123 6.17 5.66 -11.73
CA ARG A 123 5.41 5.11 -12.88
C ARG A 123 4.19 4.31 -12.44
N ARG A 124 4.26 3.65 -11.27
CA ARG A 124 3.20 2.76 -10.77
C ARG A 124 2.24 3.48 -9.83
N HIS A 125 2.74 4.38 -9.00
CA HIS A 125 1.95 4.98 -7.91
C HIS A 125 1.73 6.48 -8.05
N GLY A 126 2.40 7.14 -9.00
CA GLY A 126 2.32 8.58 -9.21
C GLY A 126 3.12 9.38 -8.17
N VAL A 127 3.74 10.47 -8.62
CA VAL A 127 4.61 11.31 -7.77
C VAL A 127 3.84 11.92 -6.59
N LYS A 128 2.62 12.41 -6.83
CA LYS A 128 1.81 13.08 -5.78
C LYS A 128 1.57 12.14 -4.59
N ARG A 129 1.01 10.97 -4.85
CA ARG A 129 0.68 9.98 -3.82
C ARG A 129 1.92 9.54 -3.05
N LEU A 130 3.03 9.26 -3.73
CA LEU A 130 4.29 8.89 -3.07
C LEU A 130 4.85 10.03 -2.21
N CYS A 131 4.83 11.27 -2.70
CA CYS A 131 5.25 12.43 -1.91
C CYS A 131 4.42 12.59 -0.63
N ASP A 132 3.10 12.43 -0.74
CA ASP A 132 2.18 12.52 0.40
C ASP A 132 2.48 11.43 1.45
N ILE A 133 2.67 10.17 1.01
CA ILE A 133 3.02 9.03 1.89
C ILE A 133 4.36 9.24 2.61
N PHE A 134 5.38 9.78 1.93
CA PHE A 134 6.73 9.95 2.48
C PHE A 134 6.96 11.28 3.19
N GLY A 135 5.92 12.11 3.34
CA GLY A 135 6.02 13.45 3.92
C GLY A 135 7.00 14.35 3.18
N LEU A 136 7.07 14.21 1.84
CA LEU A 136 7.91 15.02 0.98
C LEU A 136 7.07 16.06 0.25
N SER A 137 7.61 17.28 0.10
CA SER A 137 7.02 18.22 -0.85
C SER A 137 7.41 17.83 -2.29
N ARG A 138 6.48 18.03 -3.24
CA ARG A 138 6.72 17.85 -4.68
C ARG A 138 7.89 18.72 -5.16
N SER A 139 8.01 19.93 -4.63
CA SER A 139 9.09 20.86 -4.94
C SER A 139 10.46 20.31 -4.53
N SER A 140 10.57 19.69 -3.35
CA SER A 140 11.81 19.05 -2.90
C SER A 140 12.21 17.87 -3.78
N PHE A 141 11.26 17.03 -4.20
CA PHE A 141 11.52 15.93 -5.14
C PHE A 141 12.06 16.45 -6.48
N TYR A 142 11.38 17.40 -7.10
CA TYR A 142 11.84 17.95 -8.38
C TYR A 142 13.14 18.74 -8.26
N TYR A 143 13.36 19.45 -7.15
CA TYR A 143 14.63 20.10 -6.86
C TYR A 143 15.78 19.07 -6.73
N TRP A 144 15.55 17.99 -5.98
CA TRP A 144 16.50 16.90 -5.83
C TRP A 144 16.83 16.26 -7.18
N ARG A 145 15.82 16.01 -8.02
CA ARG A 145 16.00 15.43 -9.36
C ARG A 145 16.78 16.35 -10.28
N ARG A 146 16.42 17.64 -10.32
CA ARG A 146 17.12 18.66 -11.11
C ARG A 146 18.58 18.82 -10.71
N THR A 147 18.89 18.70 -9.43
CA THR A 147 20.25 18.87 -8.89
C THR A 147 21.07 17.58 -8.90
N ALA A 148 20.57 16.48 -9.49
CA ALA A 148 21.25 15.19 -9.49
C ALA A 148 22.67 15.25 -10.07
N ALA A 149 22.85 15.89 -11.23
CA ALA A 149 24.17 16.04 -11.84
C ALA A 149 25.13 16.84 -10.96
N ALA A 150 24.67 17.94 -10.35
CA ALA A 150 25.48 18.76 -9.45
C ALA A 150 25.87 18.00 -8.18
N ARG A 151 24.97 17.17 -7.63
CA ARG A 151 25.26 16.29 -6.49
C ARG A 151 26.28 15.22 -6.87
N ALA A 152 26.14 14.58 -8.02
CA ALA A 152 27.09 13.59 -8.52
C ALA A 152 28.49 14.19 -8.73
N ALA A 153 28.57 15.40 -9.28
CA ALA A 153 29.84 16.12 -9.44
C ALA A 153 30.52 16.41 -8.09
N ARG A 154 29.75 16.88 -7.09
CA ARG A 154 30.26 17.10 -5.72
C ARG A 154 30.74 15.79 -5.09
N GLN A 155 29.96 14.71 -5.21
CA GLN A 155 30.33 13.39 -4.71
C GLN A 155 31.62 12.86 -5.36
N ALA A 156 31.82 13.09 -6.65
CA ALA A 156 33.06 12.70 -7.33
C ALA A 156 34.28 13.48 -6.80
N VAL A 157 34.12 14.78 -6.56
CA VAL A 157 35.16 15.62 -5.94
C VAL A 157 35.46 15.15 -4.52
N ASP A 158 34.44 14.91 -3.71
CA ASP A 158 34.56 14.44 -2.34
C ASP A 158 35.21 13.05 -2.28
N ALA A 159 34.86 12.15 -3.22
CA ALA A 159 35.48 10.84 -3.34
C ALA A 159 36.98 10.93 -3.70
N GLY A 160 37.34 11.85 -4.60
CA GLY A 160 38.73 12.15 -4.93
C GLY A 160 39.50 12.69 -3.72
N LEU A 161 38.90 13.63 -2.97
CA LEU A 161 39.48 14.15 -1.74
C LEU A 161 39.66 13.05 -0.68
N ALA A 162 38.65 12.21 -0.48
CA ALA A 162 38.70 11.09 0.44
C ALA A 162 39.77 10.05 0.06
N ALA A 163 39.98 9.82 -1.24
CA ALA A 163 41.06 8.96 -1.73
C ALA A 163 42.44 9.55 -1.39
N ARG A 164 42.63 10.86 -1.56
CA ARG A 164 43.87 11.54 -1.19
C ARG A 164 44.13 11.50 0.32
N ILE A 165 43.09 11.71 1.14
CA ILE A 165 43.17 11.57 2.60
C ILE A 165 43.61 10.17 2.99
N ARG A 166 42.97 9.14 2.42
CA ARG A 166 43.31 7.73 2.69
C ARG A 166 44.75 7.41 2.31
N LYS A 167 45.19 7.90 1.14
CA LYS A 167 46.58 7.74 0.70
C LYS A 167 47.56 8.39 1.68
N ALA A 168 47.40 9.66 2.02
CA ALA A 168 48.30 10.34 2.96
C ALA A 168 48.34 9.66 4.34
N HIS A 169 47.19 9.15 4.80
CA HIS A 169 47.12 8.38 6.04
C HIS A 169 47.89 7.05 5.94
N GLN A 170 47.77 6.34 4.82
CA GLN A 170 48.51 5.09 4.55
C GLN A 170 50.02 5.33 4.40
N ASP A 171 50.42 6.37 3.65
CA ASP A 171 51.83 6.76 3.46
C ASP A 171 52.50 7.17 4.79
N SER A 172 51.71 7.48 5.81
CA SER A 172 52.15 7.81 7.17
C SER A 172 51.98 6.65 8.18
N ASP A 173 51.71 5.43 7.71
CA ASP A 173 51.44 4.24 8.51
C ASP A 173 50.31 4.43 9.55
N GLY A 174 49.34 5.31 9.25
CA GLY A 174 48.25 5.66 10.15
C GLY A 174 48.63 6.60 11.31
N THR A 175 49.90 7.02 11.40
CA THR A 175 50.40 7.87 12.48
C THR A 175 49.87 9.31 12.37
N TYR A 176 49.60 9.78 11.16
CA TYR A 176 49.14 11.14 10.92
C TYR A 176 47.64 11.27 11.14
N GLY A 177 47.27 12.16 12.05
CA GLY A 177 45.89 12.61 12.28
C GLY A 177 45.48 13.78 11.38
N VAL A 178 44.22 14.22 11.55
CA VAL A 178 43.57 15.28 10.74
C VAL A 178 44.44 16.54 10.52
N PRO A 179 45.13 17.11 11.53
CA PRO A 179 45.92 18.33 11.31
C PRO A 179 47.07 18.13 10.32
N ARG A 180 47.81 17.02 10.43
CA ARG A 180 48.98 16.73 9.59
C ARG A 180 48.57 16.38 8.17
N ILE A 181 47.54 15.54 8.03
CA ILE A 181 46.95 15.21 6.71
C ILE A 181 46.44 16.48 6.02
N THR A 182 45.78 17.39 6.76
CA THR A 182 45.27 18.63 6.16
C THR A 182 46.39 19.54 5.66
N ALA A 183 47.49 19.66 6.42
CA ALA A 183 48.65 20.43 5.99
C ALA A 183 49.25 19.85 4.70
N GLU A 184 49.46 18.53 4.67
CA GLU A 184 50.02 17.85 3.51
C GLU A 184 49.13 17.99 2.25
N LEU A 185 47.81 17.87 2.41
CA LEU A 185 46.87 18.05 1.30
C LEU A 185 46.85 19.48 0.74
N ARG A 186 47.07 20.50 1.59
CA ARG A 186 47.22 21.90 1.15
C ARG A 186 48.53 22.10 0.41
N ASP A 187 49.62 21.53 0.89
CA ASP A 187 50.92 21.63 0.25
C ASP A 187 50.92 20.96 -1.13
N GLN A 188 50.29 19.79 -1.24
CA GLN A 188 50.08 19.10 -2.52
C GLN A 188 49.21 19.94 -3.48
N ALA A 189 48.13 20.55 -2.98
CA ALA A 189 47.27 21.41 -3.80
C ALA A 189 48.01 22.67 -4.30
N GLY A 190 48.82 23.28 -3.44
CA GLY A 190 49.68 24.41 -3.81
C GLY A 190 50.69 24.04 -4.91
N ARG A 191 51.34 22.87 -4.78
CA ARG A 191 52.27 22.36 -5.81
C ARG A 191 51.59 22.10 -7.15
N SER A 192 50.39 21.52 -7.16
CA SER A 192 49.61 21.30 -8.38
C SER A 192 49.23 22.61 -9.08
N SER A 193 48.86 23.66 -8.33
CA SER A 193 48.51 24.96 -8.92
C SER A 193 49.69 25.69 -9.54
N ILE A 194 50.91 25.48 -9.02
CA ILE A 194 52.14 26.09 -9.54
C ILE A 194 52.58 25.39 -10.84
N THR A 195 52.38 24.07 -10.95
CA THR A 195 52.74 23.30 -12.15
C THR A 195 51.74 23.43 -13.31
N SER A 196 50.48 23.80 -13.04
CA SER A 196 49.49 24.10 -14.09
C SER A 196 49.59 25.53 -14.67
N GLY A 197 50.48 26.37 -14.15
CA GLY A 197 50.74 27.72 -14.67
C GLY A 197 51.57 27.68 -15.95
N SER A 198 50.97 27.39 -17.10
CA SER A 198 51.57 27.76 -18.39
C SER A 198 51.55 29.29 -18.54
N PRO A 199 52.66 29.92 -19.01
CA PRO A 199 52.73 31.37 -19.16
C PRO A 199 51.98 31.82 -20.41
N GLY A 200 51.06 32.76 -20.25
CA GLY A 200 50.60 33.63 -21.35
C GLY A 200 49.09 33.69 -21.58
N SER A 201 48.44 34.68 -20.98
CA SER A 201 47.91 35.83 -21.73
C SER A 201 47.21 36.80 -20.78
N CYS A 202 47.82 37.97 -20.58
CA CYS A 202 47.17 39.12 -19.95
C CYS A 202 46.18 39.73 -20.95
N GLY A 203 44.93 39.92 -20.53
CA GLY A 203 43.92 40.69 -21.25
C GLY A 203 42.92 41.29 -20.24
N PRO A 204 42.64 42.61 -20.26
CA PRO A 204 41.92 43.27 -19.18
C PRO A 204 40.41 43.38 -19.41
N SER A 205 39.72 43.56 -18.28
CA SER A 205 38.43 44.25 -18.08
C SER A 205 37.13 43.49 -18.28
N GLY A 206 36.19 43.71 -17.35
CA GLY A 206 34.79 43.30 -17.45
C GLY A 206 34.13 42.99 -16.12
N SER A 207 34.10 43.95 -15.21
CA SER A 207 33.30 43.88 -13.99
C SER A 207 31.80 43.74 -14.31
N ARG A 208 31.12 42.85 -13.58
CA ARG A 208 29.74 43.03 -13.11
C ARG A 208 29.43 41.99 -12.04
N GLY A 209 29.23 42.50 -10.82
CA GLY A 209 28.89 41.70 -9.66
C GLY A 209 27.48 41.12 -9.74
N SER A 210 27.30 39.99 -9.08
CA SER A 210 26.04 39.64 -8.46
C SER A 210 26.35 38.88 -7.17
N ALA A 211 26.02 39.55 -6.06
CA ALA A 211 25.99 38.97 -4.74
C ALA A 211 24.75 38.07 -4.56
N CYS A 212 24.82 37.24 -3.52
CA CYS A 212 23.72 36.54 -2.81
C CYS A 212 23.69 35.02 -2.99
N ALA A 213 24.28 34.30 -2.03
CA ALA A 213 23.53 33.66 -0.94
C ALA A 213 24.38 32.53 -0.32
N ALA A 214 25.00 32.84 0.81
CA ALA A 214 25.59 31.86 1.71
C ALA A 214 24.48 30.96 2.27
N GLY A 215 24.49 29.69 1.84
CA GLY A 215 23.77 28.60 2.49
C GLY A 215 24.78 27.71 3.20
N THR A 216 24.93 27.93 4.51
CA THR A 216 25.81 27.21 5.42
C THR A 216 25.63 25.69 5.31
N ALA A 217 26.63 24.99 4.81
CA ALA A 217 26.68 23.53 4.86
C ALA A 217 26.99 23.08 6.30
N PRO A 218 26.25 22.14 6.90
CA PRO A 218 26.65 21.55 8.16
C PRO A 218 27.93 20.74 7.91
N ARG A 219 29.03 21.19 8.52
CA ARG A 219 30.28 20.42 8.60
C ARG A 219 30.00 19.13 9.35
N SER A 220 29.79 18.04 8.61
CA SER A 220 29.85 16.69 9.16
C SER A 220 31.26 16.47 9.71
N ARG A 221 31.41 16.62 11.03
CA ARG A 221 32.57 16.09 11.76
C ARG A 221 32.48 14.57 11.67
N THR A 222 33.06 13.99 10.63
CA THR A 222 33.38 12.56 10.64
C THR A 222 34.43 12.37 11.73
N ARG A 223 33.97 11.91 12.90
CA ARG A 223 34.81 11.40 13.96
C ARG A 223 35.33 10.05 13.45
N TRP A 224 36.53 10.05 12.92
CA TRP A 224 37.27 8.83 12.64
C TRP A 224 37.57 8.15 13.98
N ARG A 225 37.19 6.88 14.11
CA ARG A 225 37.48 6.01 15.25
C ARG A 225 38.35 4.86 14.74
#